data_AF-A0A4Q3HV50-F1
#
_entry.id   AF-A0A4Q3HV50-F1
#
_cell.length_a   1.000
_cell.length_b   1.000
_cell.length_c   1.000
_cell.angle_alpha   90.00
_cell.angle_beta   90.00
_cell.angle_gamma   90.00
#
_symmetry.space_group_name_H-M   'P 1'
#
loop_
_entity.id
_entity.type
_entity.pdbx_description
1 polymer ?
#
loop_
_entity_poly.entity_id
_entity_poly.type
_entity_poly.pdbx_seq_one_letter_code
_entity_poly.pdbx_strand_id
1 'polypeptide(L)' 'VRFEPGQTRSITLIPLSGARKVYGFQQKIMGAL' A
#
# COMPACT_ATOMS: atom_id res chain seq x y z
N VAL A 1 -0.74 10.68 -3.60
CA VAL A 1 -0.84 10.68 -5.08
C VAL A 1 -2.30 10.86 -5.44
N ARG A 2 -2.62 11.73 -6.41
CA ARG A 2 -3.99 11.97 -6.89
C ARG A 2 -4.16 11.29 -8.25
N PHE A 3 -5.31 10.65 -8.46
CA PHE A 3 -5.70 10.00 -9.71
C PHE A 3 -7.09 10.51 -10.08
N GLU A 4 -7.21 11.14 -11.26
CA GLU A 4 -8.52 11.51 -11.82
C GLU A 4 -9.20 10.33 -12.52
N PRO A 5 -10.53 10.36 -12.70
CA PRO A 5 -11.23 9.39 -13.52
C PRO A 5 -10.60 9.27 -14.92
N GLY A 6 -10.20 8.06 -15.30
CA GLY A 6 -9.53 7.75 -16.57
C GLY A 6 -8.01 8.00 -16.59
N GLN A 7 -7.44 8.59 -15.54
CA GLN A 7 -6.00 8.87 -15.49
C GLN A 7 -5.20 7.60 -15.12
N THR A 8 -4.23 7.26 -15.97
CA THR A 8 -3.23 6.22 -15.67
C THR A 8 -1.87 6.87 -15.40
N ARG A 9 -1.19 6.43 -14.34
CA ARG A 9 0.14 6.93 -13.98
C ARG A 9 1.03 5.80 -13.46
N SER A 10 2.26 5.74 -13.94
CA SER A 10 3.30 4.88 -13.35
C SER A 10 3.81 5.50 -12.05
N ILE A 11 3.85 4.72 -10.98
CA ILE A 11 4.37 5.12 -9.67
C ILE A 11 5.33 4.07 -9.14
N THR A 12 6.30 4.53 -8.36
CA THR A 12 7.25 3.65 -7.69
C THR A 12 6.77 3.36 -6.28
N LEU A 13 6.76 2.09 -5.91
CA LEU A 13 6.52 1.64 -4.54
C LEU A 13 7.83 1.21 -3.89
N ILE A 14 7.91 1.35 -2.57
CA ILE A 14 9.04 0.90 -1.76
C ILE A 14 8.51 -0.07 -0.68
N PRO A 15 9.24 -1.14 -0.34
CA PRO A 15 8.82 -2.06 0.71
C PRO A 15 8.71 -1.40 2.09
N LEU A 16 7.80 -1.92 2.91
CA LEU A 16 7.76 -1.59 4.33
C LEU A 16 9.05 -2.08 5.02
N SER A 17 9.55 -1.27 5.96
CA SER A 17 10.70 -1.58 6.81
C SER A 17 10.26 -1.93 8.24
N GLY A 18 11.21 -2.09 9.15
CA GLY A 18 10.94 -2.48 10.54
C GLY A 18 10.38 -3.90 10.66
N ALA A 19 9.42 -4.10 11.57
CA ALA A 19 8.83 -5.42 11.82
C ALA A 19 7.92 -5.94 10.69
N ARG A 20 7.67 -5.13 9.64
CA ARG A 20 6.82 -5.49 8.50
C ARG A 20 5.48 -6.10 8.89
N LYS A 21 4.79 -5.48 9.85
CA LYS A 21 3.44 -5.90 10.27
C LYS A 21 2.39 -4.91 9.78
N VAL A 22 1.32 -5.41 9.17
CA VAL A 22 0.24 -4.61 8.57
C VAL A 22 -1.07 -4.91 9.27
N TYR A 23 -1.65 -3.89 9.91
CA TYR A 23 -2.96 -3.93 10.58
C TYR A 23 -3.84 -2.78 10.07
N GLY A 24 -5.17 -2.97 10.03
CA GLY A 24 -6.12 -1.97 9.52
C GLY A 24 -6.32 -2.05 8.00
N PHE A 25 -6.38 -0.92 7.30
CA PHE A 25 -6.70 -0.82 5.86
C PHE A 25 -7.99 -1.60 5.53
N GLN A 26 -7.99 -2.43 4.48
CA GLN A 26 -9.08 -3.35 4.15
C GLN A 26 -9.00 -4.68 4.94
N GLN A 27 -8.24 -4.71 6.05
CA GLN A 27 -8.06 -5.85 6.96
C GLN A 27 -7.53 -7.14 6.31
N LYS A 28 -6.76 -7.02 5.21
CA LYS A 28 -6.34 -8.17 4.40
C LYS A 28 -5.18 -9.00 4.94
N ILE A 29 -4.38 -8.47 5.87
CA ILE A 29 -3.17 -9.15 6.39
C ILE A 29 -3.26 -9.32 7.91
N MET A 30 -3.45 -8.22 8.65
CA MET A 30 -3.64 -8.23 10.12
C MET A 30 -2.53 -8.97 10.89
N GLY A 31 -1.28 -8.80 10.45
CA GLY A 31 -0.15 -9.58 10.94
C GLY A 31 1.15 -9.26 10.21
N ALA A 32 2.12 -10.16 10.28
CA ALA A 32 3.36 -10.04 9.52
C ALA A 32 3.06 -10.14 8.01
N LEU A 33 3.73 -9.31 7.22
CA LEU A 33 3.70 -9.29 5.75
C LEU A 33 4.57 -10.39 5.17
#